data_AF-W2GDH7-F1
#
_entry.id   AF-W2GDH7-F1
#
_cell.length_a   1.000
_cell.length_b   1.000
_cell.length_c   1.000
_cell.angle_alpha   90.00
_cell.angle_beta   90.00
_cell.angle_gamma   90.00
#
_symmetry.space_group_name_H-M   'P 1'
#
loop_
_entity.id
_entity.type
_entity.pdbx_description
1 polymer ?
#
loop_
_entity_poly.entity_id
_entity_poly.type
_entity_poly.pdbx_seq_one_letter_code
_entity_poly.pdbx_strand_id
1 'polypeptide(L)'
;MADTMPPPHSEPVTRKPLPPLEVPGQNQERFVMQPKVEAGRAHPESAEPVTTKSKGLQETLTWLEKQCHVVQTHDGHQRRKRSSTFVRSVLRLLSGSRDMNNSDEGEDNAPKLPVPWGQDVLKVDWSEVGFRLLDQPIMQDMNRVRAFIAKEELFTASPQGIIALAKWLQRFDNHVRHVITLKEYLLEERTLIVGVGHNVTTLYDAYDEALAVALEKVHDERRDLSEAVLHMFDELENLLRGEVTAVKHLITQTLTEKEEYEALSTLFNQLTSDDECGVIVAHLLGWMRNNMSEEDVRVFLALFNPDVQDRIAGEWMRMYASYLHLLDEFSINYDSSLSYFT
;
A
#
# COMPACT_ATOMS: atom_id res chain seq x y z
N MET A 1 -33.56 -51.65 28.80
CA MET A 1 -32.83 -51.32 30.04
C MET A 1 -32.00 -50.09 29.72
N ALA A 2 -32.41 -48.96 30.30
CA ALA A 2 -31.83 -47.65 30.09
C ALA A 2 -30.70 -47.46 31.10
N ASP A 3 -29.51 -47.08 30.64
CA ASP A 3 -28.47 -46.49 31.48
C ASP A 3 -28.29 -45.04 31.06
N THR A 4 -28.66 -44.17 32.00
CA THR A 4 -28.79 -42.73 31.85
C THR A 4 -27.61 -42.13 32.60
N MET A 5 -26.60 -41.62 31.88
CA MET A 5 -25.52 -40.84 32.50
C MET A 5 -25.97 -39.37 32.62
N PRO A 6 -25.88 -38.75 33.80
CA PRO A 6 -26.27 -37.34 34.00
C PRO A 6 -25.18 -36.37 33.50
N PRO A 7 -25.54 -35.17 33.05
CA PRO A 7 -24.58 -34.13 32.65
C PRO A 7 -23.97 -33.43 33.87
N PRO A 8 -22.70 -32.99 33.83
CA PRO A 8 -22.16 -32.13 34.87
C PRO A 8 -22.71 -30.71 34.75
N HIS A 9 -23.21 -30.23 35.89
CA HIS A 9 -23.75 -28.90 36.11
C HIS A 9 -22.73 -27.79 35.81
N SER A 10 -23.21 -26.77 35.11
CA SER A 10 -22.63 -25.45 34.98
C SER A 10 -22.80 -24.65 36.28
N GLU A 11 -21.69 -24.16 36.85
CA GLU A 11 -21.70 -23.10 37.85
C GLU A 11 -21.18 -21.77 37.25
N PRO A 12 -21.78 -20.63 37.61
CA PRO A 12 -21.50 -19.34 36.99
C PRO A 12 -20.25 -18.67 37.59
N VAL A 13 -19.23 -18.42 36.77
CA VAL A 13 -18.09 -17.57 37.17
C VAL A 13 -18.58 -16.13 37.30
N THR A 14 -18.62 -15.68 38.54
CA THR A 14 -19.08 -14.36 38.96
C THR A 14 -18.01 -13.32 38.64
N ARG A 15 -18.39 -12.30 37.86
CA ARG A 15 -17.56 -11.13 37.50
C ARG A 15 -17.14 -10.37 38.76
N LYS A 16 -15.84 -10.13 38.95
CA LYS A 16 -15.34 -9.09 39.86
C LYS A 16 -15.21 -7.76 39.09
N PRO A 17 -15.79 -6.65 39.57
CA PRO A 17 -15.62 -5.34 38.96
C PRO A 17 -14.24 -4.75 39.31
N LEU A 18 -13.55 -4.22 38.30
CA LEU A 18 -12.39 -3.36 38.48
C LEU A 18 -12.84 -1.90 38.76
N PRO A 19 -12.13 -1.16 39.61
CA PRO A 19 -12.50 0.20 40.03
C PRO A 19 -12.30 1.25 38.91
N PRO A 20 -13.08 2.35 38.91
CA PRO A 20 -13.02 3.39 37.89
C PRO A 20 -11.76 4.27 38.04
N LEU A 21 -11.11 4.56 36.92
CA LEU A 21 -10.04 5.56 36.82
C LEU A 21 -10.65 6.96 36.89
N GLU A 22 -10.20 7.73 37.88
CA GLU A 22 -10.58 9.12 38.14
C GLU A 22 -10.12 10.05 37.01
N VAL A 23 -11.02 10.95 36.61
CA VAL A 23 -10.76 12.09 35.73
C VAL A 23 -10.37 13.29 36.61
N PRO A 24 -9.18 13.90 36.45
CA PRO A 24 -8.87 15.13 37.17
C PRO A 24 -9.63 16.30 36.55
N GLY A 25 -10.49 16.88 37.37
CA GLY A 25 -11.34 18.01 37.04
C GLY A 25 -10.59 19.32 36.84
N GLN A 26 -11.25 20.14 36.02
CA GLN A 26 -11.20 21.59 35.93
C GLN A 26 -10.82 22.27 37.25
N ASN A 27 -9.78 23.11 37.21
CA ASN A 27 -9.64 24.21 38.16
C ASN A 27 -9.73 25.53 37.40
N GLN A 28 -10.80 26.24 37.72
CA GLN A 28 -11.23 27.51 37.18
C GLN A 28 -10.73 28.58 38.15
N GLU A 29 -9.71 29.36 37.78
CA GLU A 29 -9.42 30.63 38.47
C GLU A 29 -9.38 31.81 37.51
N ARG A 30 -10.02 32.87 38.00
CA ARG A 30 -10.49 34.08 37.35
C ARG A 30 -9.37 35.02 36.86
N PHE A 31 -9.62 35.59 35.69
CA PHE A 31 -9.45 37.01 35.30
C PHE A 31 -8.53 37.91 36.15
N VAL A 32 -7.47 38.40 35.51
CA VAL A 32 -7.06 39.83 35.60
C VAL A 32 -6.72 40.32 34.20
N MET A 33 -7.50 41.27 33.69
CA MET A 33 -7.17 42.11 32.54
C MET A 33 -6.18 43.19 32.96
N GLN A 34 -5.16 43.47 32.13
CA GLN A 34 -4.97 44.81 31.55
C GLN A 34 -3.99 44.79 30.36
N PRO A 35 -4.14 45.72 29.40
CA PRO A 35 -3.57 45.64 28.06
C PRO A 35 -2.28 46.44 27.91
N LYS A 36 -1.45 46.10 26.91
CA LYS A 36 -0.53 47.07 26.32
C LYS A 36 -0.29 46.80 24.83
N VAL A 37 -0.75 47.75 24.03
CA VAL A 37 -0.47 47.92 22.60
C VAL A 37 0.75 48.82 22.46
N GLU A 38 1.68 48.48 21.56
CA GLU A 38 2.50 49.36 20.68
C GLU A 38 3.59 48.48 20.03
N ALA A 39 3.49 48.13 18.75
CA ALA A 39 3.81 48.92 17.55
C ALA A 39 5.33 48.97 17.22
N GLY A 40 5.69 48.34 16.09
CA GLY A 40 6.77 48.82 15.22
C GLY A 40 8.03 47.95 15.13
N ARG A 41 8.13 47.13 14.07
CA ARG A 41 9.12 47.32 12.99
C ARG A 41 8.97 46.25 11.91
N ALA A 42 8.56 46.70 10.74
CA ALA A 42 8.83 46.02 9.48
C ALA A 42 10.31 46.21 9.13
N HIS A 43 10.97 45.13 8.74
CA HIS A 43 12.06 45.17 7.77
C HIS A 43 11.80 44.06 6.74
N PRO A 44 11.86 44.37 5.44
CA PRO A 44 11.64 43.40 4.38
C PRO A 44 12.96 42.68 4.12
N GLU A 45 12.98 41.36 4.22
CA GLU A 45 14.12 40.57 3.77
C GLU A 45 13.64 39.49 2.82
N SER A 46 14.07 39.69 1.57
CA SER A 46 14.33 38.66 0.57
C SER A 46 13.18 37.72 0.24
N ALA A 47 12.53 38.01 -0.89
CA ALA A 47 11.91 36.98 -1.71
C ALA A 47 13.01 35.99 -2.15
N GLU A 48 13.29 34.99 -1.31
CA GLU A 48 13.91 33.77 -1.77
C GLU A 48 12.92 33.09 -2.73
N PRO A 49 13.39 32.58 -3.88
CA PRO A 49 12.54 31.77 -4.73
C PRO A 49 12.13 30.57 -3.88
N VAL A 50 10.85 30.48 -3.54
CA VAL A 50 10.27 29.27 -2.96
C VAL A 50 10.42 28.20 -4.03
N THR A 51 11.56 27.54 -4.01
CA THR A 51 11.73 26.22 -4.61
C THR A 51 10.86 25.32 -3.76
N THR A 52 9.57 25.27 -4.10
CA THR A 52 8.59 24.37 -3.50
C THR A 52 8.99 22.95 -3.87
N LYS A 53 10.06 22.43 -3.26
CA LYS A 53 10.18 21.00 -3.04
C LYS A 53 8.90 20.58 -2.33
N SER A 54 8.19 19.59 -2.89
CA SER A 54 6.97 19.04 -2.28
C SER A 54 7.26 18.77 -0.80
N LYS A 55 6.38 19.24 0.08
CA LYS A 55 6.56 19.13 1.53
C LYS A 55 6.70 17.65 1.90
N GLY A 56 5.86 16.78 1.33
CA GLY A 56 5.93 15.32 1.46
C GLY A 56 7.26 14.73 1.00
N LEU A 57 7.77 15.14 -0.17
CA LEU A 57 9.08 14.73 -0.68
C LEU A 57 10.21 15.08 0.32
N GLN A 58 10.24 16.33 0.78
CA GLN A 58 11.26 16.79 1.71
C GLN A 58 11.15 16.07 3.06
N GLU A 59 9.94 15.88 3.58
CA GLU A 59 9.68 15.12 4.80
C GLU A 59 10.16 13.67 4.69
N THR A 60 9.89 13.00 3.56
CA THR A 60 10.34 11.62 3.35
C THR A 60 11.86 11.53 3.21
N LEU A 61 12.50 12.50 2.54
CA LEU A 61 13.96 12.57 2.48
C LEU A 61 14.57 12.76 3.88
N THR A 62 14.03 13.69 4.68
CA THR A 62 14.46 13.89 6.07
C THR A 62 14.19 12.66 6.94
N TRP A 63 13.06 11.97 6.74
CA TRP A 63 12.77 10.72 7.43
C TRP A 63 13.81 9.65 7.07
N LEU A 64 14.14 9.47 5.79
CA LEU A 64 15.16 8.53 5.35
C LEU A 64 16.54 8.85 5.96
N GLU A 65 16.93 10.12 6.02
CA GLU A 65 18.18 10.56 6.65
C GLU A 65 18.21 10.21 8.14
N LYS A 66 17.13 10.48 8.88
CA LYS A 66 17.02 10.07 10.29
C LYS A 66 17.13 8.56 10.45
N GLN A 67 16.47 7.77 9.59
CA GLN A 67 16.59 6.32 9.61
C GLN A 67 18.00 5.83 9.27
N CYS A 68 18.75 6.54 8.42
CA CYS A 68 20.16 6.25 8.17
C CYS A 68 21.05 6.53 9.41
N HIS A 69 20.80 7.64 10.12
CA HIS A 69 21.61 8.07 11.27
C HIS A 69 21.38 7.25 12.54
N VAL A 70 20.14 6.89 12.86
CA VAL A 70 19.79 6.10 14.07
C VAL A 70 20.40 4.69 14.05
N VAL A 71 20.86 4.21 12.89
CA VAL A 71 21.15 2.79 12.63
C VAL A 71 22.64 2.52 12.36
N GLN A 72 23.50 3.54 12.33
CA GLN A 72 24.97 3.34 12.37
C GLN A 72 25.48 2.70 13.67
N THR A 73 24.58 2.41 14.62
CA THR A 73 24.85 1.76 15.90
C THR A 73 24.42 0.29 15.97
N HIS A 74 23.75 -0.26 14.95
CA HIS A 74 23.33 -1.68 14.90
C HIS A 74 23.57 -2.31 13.52
N ASP A 75 24.08 -3.54 13.52
CA ASP A 75 24.76 -4.30 12.43
C ASP A 75 23.86 -4.73 11.23
N GLY A 76 23.01 -3.83 10.72
CA GLY A 76 22.04 -4.08 9.63
C GLY A 76 22.27 -3.26 8.35
N HIS A 77 23.52 -2.83 8.10
CA HIS A 77 23.81 -1.73 7.18
C HIS A 77 23.50 -1.94 5.69
N GLN A 78 23.43 -3.17 5.19
CA GLN A 78 23.21 -3.39 3.76
C GLN A 78 21.73 -3.41 3.36
N ARG A 79 20.83 -3.91 4.23
CA ARG A 79 19.42 -4.12 3.87
C ARG A 79 18.63 -2.82 3.80
N ARG A 80 18.73 -1.97 4.83
CA ARG A 80 18.07 -0.65 4.87
C ARG A 80 18.58 0.33 3.81
N LYS A 81 19.82 0.15 3.33
CA LYS A 81 20.33 0.93 2.20
C LYS A 81 19.51 0.68 0.94
N ARG A 82 19.09 -0.58 0.67
CA ARG A 82 18.34 -0.95 -0.54
C ARG A 82 16.97 -0.30 -0.62
N SER A 83 16.19 -0.36 0.47
CA SER A 83 14.87 0.27 0.57
C SER A 83 15.01 1.80 0.50
N SER A 84 16.06 2.39 1.08
CA SER A 84 16.33 3.84 0.96
C SER A 84 16.73 4.29 -0.45
N THR A 85 17.52 3.50 -1.19
CA THR A 85 17.91 3.80 -2.58
C THR A 85 16.72 3.68 -3.52
N PHE A 86 15.87 2.67 -3.29
CA PHE A 86 14.62 2.51 -4.00
C PHE A 86 13.70 3.71 -3.80
N VAL A 87 13.43 4.09 -2.53
CA VAL A 87 12.57 5.25 -2.23
C VAL A 87 13.14 6.51 -2.89
N ARG A 88 14.44 6.78 -2.76
CA ARG A 88 15.08 7.93 -3.43
C ARG A 88 14.93 7.90 -4.96
N SER A 89 14.96 6.71 -5.58
CA SER A 89 14.75 6.55 -7.03
C SER A 89 13.33 6.94 -7.43
N VAL A 90 12.30 6.46 -6.72
CA VAL A 90 10.90 6.83 -6.97
C VAL A 90 10.66 8.32 -6.72
N LEU A 91 11.20 8.85 -5.61
CA LEU A 91 11.09 10.27 -5.25
C LEU A 91 11.76 11.20 -6.29
N ARG A 92 12.84 10.75 -6.95
CA ARG A 92 13.47 11.50 -8.04
C ARG A 92 12.54 11.62 -9.25
N LEU A 93 11.80 10.57 -9.59
CA LEU A 93 10.81 10.62 -10.67
C LEU A 93 9.67 11.59 -10.36
N LEU A 94 9.18 11.57 -9.11
CA LEU A 94 8.18 12.54 -8.65
C LEU A 94 8.68 13.99 -8.73
N SER A 95 9.99 14.21 -8.56
CA SER A 95 10.59 15.54 -8.68
C SER A 95 10.67 16.03 -10.13
N GLY A 96 10.82 15.13 -11.10
CA GLY A 96 10.92 15.47 -12.53
C GLY A 96 9.57 15.60 -13.25
N SER A 97 8.48 15.13 -12.65
CA SER A 97 7.14 15.18 -13.26
C SER A 97 6.45 16.56 -13.17
N ARG A 98 7.04 17.53 -12.45
CA ARG A 98 6.39 18.80 -12.11
C ARG A 98 6.48 19.89 -13.16
N ASP A 99 7.33 19.75 -14.18
CA ASP A 99 7.58 20.80 -15.17
C ASP A 99 6.55 20.85 -16.33
N MET A 100 5.45 20.08 -16.26
CA MET A 100 4.48 19.97 -17.37
C MET A 100 3.08 20.56 -17.11
N ASN A 101 2.79 21.10 -15.92
CA ASN A 101 1.49 21.73 -15.65
C ASN A 101 1.51 23.23 -15.91
N ASN A 102 1.52 23.59 -17.20
CA ASN A 102 1.10 24.92 -17.67
C ASN A 102 0.43 24.76 -19.05
N SER A 103 -0.80 24.29 -19.07
CA SER A 103 -1.66 24.43 -20.24
C SER A 103 -3.13 24.48 -19.85
N ASP A 104 -3.66 25.70 -20.00
CA ASP A 104 -5.03 26.16 -20.27
C ASP A 104 -6.26 25.35 -19.83
N GLU A 105 -7.16 26.10 -19.20
CA GLU A 105 -8.53 25.78 -18.84
C GLU A 105 -9.36 25.28 -20.05
N GLY A 106 -9.83 24.04 -19.95
CA GLY A 106 -10.84 23.46 -20.82
C GLY A 106 -11.40 22.21 -20.15
N GLU A 107 -12.72 22.18 -19.92
CA GLU A 107 -13.49 21.24 -19.09
C GLU A 107 -13.44 19.74 -19.47
N ASP A 108 -12.46 19.28 -20.26
CA ASP A 108 -12.34 17.87 -20.70
C ASP A 108 -10.88 17.35 -20.72
N ASN A 109 -9.94 18.07 -20.10
CA ASN A 109 -8.49 17.79 -20.14
C ASN A 109 -7.94 17.04 -18.92
N ALA A 110 -8.75 16.22 -18.23
CA ALA A 110 -8.21 15.36 -17.19
C ALA A 110 -7.13 14.42 -17.80
N PRO A 111 -5.96 14.25 -17.17
CA PRO A 111 -4.92 13.35 -17.67
C PRO A 111 -5.49 11.95 -17.90
N LYS A 112 -5.14 11.33 -19.03
CA LYS A 112 -5.58 9.97 -19.41
C LYS A 112 -4.40 9.11 -19.78
N LEU A 113 -4.47 7.84 -19.40
CA LEU A 113 -3.56 6.81 -19.88
C LEU A 113 -3.78 6.59 -21.39
N PRO A 114 -2.72 6.59 -22.21
CA PRO A 114 -2.85 6.33 -23.63
C PRO A 114 -3.19 4.86 -23.86
N VAL A 115 -3.91 4.55 -24.94
CA VAL A 115 -4.07 3.16 -25.40
C VAL A 115 -2.85 2.79 -26.23
N PRO A 116 -2.17 1.64 -26.04
CA PRO A 116 -2.43 0.54 -25.09
C PRO A 116 -1.43 0.52 -23.90
N TRP A 117 -1.47 1.52 -23.02
CA TRP A 117 -0.51 1.66 -21.90
C TRP A 117 -0.49 0.42 -21.00
N GLY A 118 0.70 -0.09 -20.69
CA GLY A 118 0.93 -1.19 -19.75
C GLY A 118 0.56 -2.61 -20.22
N GLN A 119 -0.20 -2.78 -21.32
CA GLN A 119 -0.60 -4.12 -21.81
C GLN A 119 0.59 -5.03 -22.13
N ASP A 120 1.63 -4.50 -22.79
CA ASP A 120 2.83 -5.26 -23.15
C ASP A 120 3.62 -5.74 -21.93
N VAL A 121 3.71 -4.89 -20.90
CA VAL A 121 4.44 -5.19 -19.65
C VAL A 121 3.70 -6.23 -18.84
N LEU A 122 2.37 -6.06 -18.72
CA LEU A 122 1.51 -6.98 -18.00
C LEU A 122 1.26 -8.29 -18.77
N LYS A 123 1.51 -8.29 -20.09
CA LYS A 123 1.27 -9.40 -21.04
C LYS A 123 -0.19 -9.86 -21.05
N VAL A 124 -1.09 -8.88 -21.12
CA VAL A 124 -2.53 -9.08 -21.03
C VAL A 124 -3.23 -8.26 -22.12
N ASP A 125 -4.49 -8.60 -22.40
CA ASP A 125 -5.35 -7.75 -23.22
C ASP A 125 -5.93 -6.60 -22.38
N TRP A 126 -6.50 -5.61 -23.09
CA TRP A 126 -7.14 -4.46 -22.46
C TRP A 126 -8.22 -4.86 -21.46
N SER A 127 -8.90 -5.98 -21.66
CA SER A 127 -10.01 -6.40 -20.79
C SER A 127 -9.57 -6.97 -19.44
N GLU A 128 -8.27 -7.23 -19.27
CA GLU A 128 -7.69 -7.65 -18.01
C GLU A 128 -6.84 -6.56 -17.34
N VAL A 129 -6.50 -5.48 -18.08
CA VAL A 129 -5.45 -4.53 -17.69
C VAL A 129 -5.68 -3.91 -16.32
N GLY A 130 -6.90 -3.45 -16.01
CA GLY A 130 -7.20 -2.79 -14.75
C GLY A 130 -7.00 -3.69 -13.53
N PHE A 131 -7.59 -4.88 -13.53
CA PHE A 131 -7.48 -5.81 -12.42
C PHE A 131 -6.05 -6.37 -12.30
N ARG A 132 -5.43 -6.71 -13.43
CA ARG A 132 -4.05 -7.21 -13.47
C ARG A 132 -3.03 -6.19 -12.98
N LEU A 133 -3.27 -4.90 -13.25
CA LEU A 133 -2.45 -3.82 -12.72
C LEU A 133 -2.61 -3.73 -11.19
N LEU A 134 -3.85 -3.67 -10.70
CA LEU A 134 -4.14 -3.55 -9.26
C LEU A 134 -3.65 -4.76 -8.45
N ASP A 135 -3.55 -5.94 -9.08
CA ASP A 135 -3.01 -7.16 -8.45
C ASP A 135 -1.47 -7.17 -8.34
N GLN A 136 -0.74 -6.37 -9.13
CA GLN A 136 0.74 -6.43 -9.17
C GLN A 136 1.42 -6.28 -7.79
N PRO A 137 1.00 -5.36 -6.90
CA PRO A 137 1.56 -5.23 -5.56
C PRO A 137 1.49 -6.54 -4.77
N ILE A 138 0.34 -7.21 -4.81
CA ILE A 138 0.08 -8.45 -4.09
C ILE A 138 0.88 -9.60 -4.71
N MET A 139 0.85 -9.71 -6.04
CA MET A 139 1.59 -10.74 -6.77
C MET A 139 3.12 -10.62 -6.56
N GLN A 140 3.65 -9.39 -6.54
CA GLN A 140 5.07 -9.15 -6.29
C GLN A 140 5.48 -9.61 -4.89
N ASP A 141 4.67 -9.29 -3.89
CA ASP A 141 4.88 -9.70 -2.50
C ASP A 141 4.84 -11.21 -2.32
N MET A 142 3.81 -11.87 -2.86
CA MET A 142 3.67 -13.33 -2.82
C MET A 142 4.86 -14.01 -3.47
N ASN A 143 5.29 -13.54 -4.65
CA ASN A 143 6.46 -14.10 -5.34
C ASN A 143 7.76 -13.91 -4.55
N ARG A 144 7.93 -12.77 -3.88
CA ARG A 144 9.08 -12.52 -3.02
C ARG A 144 9.12 -13.48 -1.83
N VAL A 145 7.99 -13.70 -1.18
CA VAL A 145 7.89 -14.62 -0.04
C VAL A 145 8.01 -16.07 -0.48
N ARG A 146 7.41 -16.46 -1.61
CA ARG A 146 7.60 -17.80 -2.21
C ARG A 146 9.08 -18.08 -2.49
N ALA A 147 9.79 -17.12 -3.09
CA ALA A 147 11.23 -17.25 -3.35
C ALA A 147 12.03 -17.38 -2.04
N PHE A 148 11.62 -16.69 -0.98
CA PHE A 148 12.23 -16.81 0.35
C PHE A 148 11.99 -18.19 0.98
N ILE A 149 10.75 -18.69 0.95
CA ILE A 149 10.39 -20.02 1.48
C ILE A 149 11.10 -21.12 0.69
N ALA A 150 11.13 -21.03 -0.64
CA ALA A 150 11.78 -22.01 -1.52
C ALA A 150 13.29 -22.14 -1.28
N LYS A 151 13.92 -21.10 -0.74
CA LYS A 151 15.34 -21.11 -0.35
C LYS A 151 15.58 -21.65 1.07
N GLU A 152 14.53 -22.14 1.74
CA GLU A 152 14.59 -22.64 3.11
C GLU A 152 15.06 -21.59 4.13
N GLU A 153 15.02 -20.30 3.79
CA GLU A 153 15.54 -19.24 4.65
C GLU A 153 14.70 -19.10 5.93
N LEU A 154 13.41 -19.47 5.91
CA LEU A 154 12.54 -19.47 7.09
C LEU A 154 13.02 -20.40 8.20
N PHE A 155 13.71 -21.51 7.86
CA PHE A 155 14.27 -22.43 8.86
C PHE A 155 15.40 -21.81 9.67
N THR A 156 16.08 -20.82 9.09
CA THR A 156 17.18 -20.09 9.72
C THR A 156 16.78 -18.71 10.24
N ALA A 157 15.50 -18.35 10.11
CA ALA A 157 15.00 -17.04 10.51
C ALA A 157 15.11 -16.84 12.02
N SER A 158 15.59 -15.65 12.41
CA SER A 158 15.65 -15.26 13.82
C SER A 158 14.25 -15.06 14.41
N PRO A 159 14.08 -15.09 15.75
CA PRO A 159 12.79 -14.77 16.38
C PRO A 159 12.22 -13.41 15.95
N GLN A 160 13.09 -12.42 15.75
CA GLN A 160 12.70 -11.11 15.22
C GLN A 160 12.21 -11.19 13.77
N GLY A 161 12.84 -12.01 12.92
CA GLY A 161 12.38 -12.26 11.56
C GLY A 161 10.99 -12.89 11.52
N ILE A 162 10.67 -13.74 12.50
CA ILE A 162 9.35 -14.37 12.63
C ILE A 162 8.28 -13.37 13.10
N ILE A 163 8.63 -12.49 14.04
CA ILE A 163 7.76 -11.37 14.44
C ILE A 163 7.54 -10.43 13.24
N ALA A 164 8.58 -10.17 12.44
CA ALA A 164 8.47 -9.36 11.23
C ALA A 164 7.55 -10.03 10.19
N LEU A 165 7.65 -11.34 9.99
CA LEU A 165 6.76 -12.10 9.12
C LEU A 165 5.30 -12.03 9.57
N ALA A 166 5.03 -12.20 10.87
CA ALA A 166 3.66 -12.10 11.40
C ALA A 166 3.06 -10.71 11.20
N LYS A 167 3.85 -9.65 11.46
CA LYS A 167 3.45 -8.27 11.17
C LYS A 167 3.25 -8.02 9.68
N TRP A 168 4.09 -8.66 8.86
CA TRP A 168 3.98 -8.59 7.41
C TRP A 168 2.68 -9.25 6.94
N LEU A 169 2.33 -10.44 7.40
CA LEU A 169 1.08 -11.14 7.07
C LEU A 169 -0.16 -10.27 7.38
N GLN A 170 -0.17 -9.62 8.55
CA GLN A 170 -1.26 -8.69 8.92
C GLN A 170 -1.35 -7.48 7.98
N ARG A 171 -0.20 -6.91 7.60
CA ARG A 171 -0.18 -5.77 6.67
C ARG A 171 -0.49 -6.19 5.23
N PHE A 172 -0.13 -7.41 4.86
CA PHE A 172 -0.42 -8.00 3.58
C PHE A 172 -1.93 -8.15 3.40
N ASP A 173 -2.67 -8.65 4.40
CA ASP A 173 -4.14 -8.67 4.39
C ASP A 173 -4.72 -7.27 4.19
N ASN A 174 -4.27 -6.26 4.96
CA ASN A 174 -4.72 -4.88 4.75
C ASN A 174 -4.48 -4.41 3.30
N HIS A 175 -3.34 -4.76 2.70
CA HIS A 175 -3.06 -4.42 1.31
C HIS A 175 -3.99 -5.16 0.34
N VAL A 176 -4.32 -6.43 0.60
CA VAL A 176 -5.33 -7.18 -0.17
C VAL A 176 -6.67 -6.45 -0.08
N ARG A 177 -7.11 -6.02 1.11
CA ARG A 177 -8.35 -5.26 1.29
C ARG A 177 -8.33 -3.92 0.54
N HIS A 178 -7.23 -3.18 0.57
CA HIS A 178 -7.10 -1.94 -0.22
C HIS A 178 -7.17 -2.19 -1.73
N VAL A 179 -6.60 -3.31 -2.22
CA VAL A 179 -6.73 -3.69 -3.64
C VAL A 179 -8.18 -4.03 -3.99
N ILE A 180 -8.90 -4.71 -3.11
CA ILE A 180 -10.35 -4.97 -3.28
C ILE A 180 -11.10 -3.64 -3.41
N THR A 181 -10.87 -2.69 -2.51
CA THR A 181 -11.51 -1.37 -2.57
C THR A 181 -11.19 -0.63 -3.87
N LEU A 182 -9.94 -0.65 -4.34
CA LEU A 182 -9.58 -0.03 -5.63
C LEU A 182 -10.24 -0.73 -6.82
N LYS A 183 -10.46 -2.05 -6.76
CA LYS A 183 -11.20 -2.80 -7.77
C LYS A 183 -12.68 -2.46 -7.77
N GLU A 184 -13.28 -2.27 -6.59
CA GLU A 184 -14.66 -1.80 -6.45
C GLU A 184 -14.83 -0.42 -7.07
N TYR A 185 -13.95 0.54 -6.73
CA TYR A 185 -13.94 1.86 -7.37
C TYR A 185 -13.79 1.77 -8.90
N LEU A 186 -12.92 0.89 -9.40
CA LEU A 186 -12.81 0.68 -10.86
C LEU A 186 -14.10 0.16 -11.49
N LEU A 187 -14.82 -0.74 -10.82
CA LEU A 187 -16.11 -1.24 -11.30
C LEU A 187 -17.21 -0.15 -11.25
N GLU A 188 -17.17 0.73 -10.25
CA GLU A 188 -18.04 1.89 -10.17
C GLU A 188 -17.78 2.87 -11.33
N GLU A 189 -16.53 3.19 -11.62
CA GLU A 189 -16.17 4.06 -12.76
C GLU A 189 -16.60 3.46 -14.11
N ARG A 190 -16.40 2.15 -14.29
CA ARG A 190 -16.92 1.42 -15.46
C ARG A 190 -18.44 1.55 -15.58
N THR A 191 -19.15 1.38 -14.46
CA THR A 191 -20.61 1.50 -14.39
C THR A 191 -21.07 2.91 -14.79
N LEU A 192 -20.38 3.94 -14.31
CA LEU A 192 -20.69 5.33 -14.62
C LEU A 192 -20.51 5.65 -16.10
N ILE A 193 -19.45 5.12 -16.74
CA ILE A 193 -19.15 5.38 -18.16
C ILE A 193 -20.21 4.77 -19.08
N VAL A 194 -20.59 3.52 -18.86
CA VAL A 194 -21.51 2.81 -19.77
C VAL A 194 -22.98 2.88 -19.36
N GLY A 195 -23.27 3.33 -18.13
CA GLY A 195 -24.64 3.36 -17.59
C GLY A 195 -25.25 1.97 -17.33
N VAL A 196 -24.42 0.93 -17.22
CA VAL A 196 -24.82 -0.45 -16.89
C VAL A 196 -24.10 -0.86 -15.61
N GLY A 197 -24.80 -1.46 -14.66
CA GLY A 197 -24.20 -1.90 -13.39
C GLY A 197 -23.20 -3.03 -13.57
N HIS A 198 -21.91 -2.75 -13.37
CA HIS A 198 -20.85 -3.73 -13.26
C HIS A 198 -20.66 -4.12 -11.80
N ASN A 199 -21.05 -5.34 -11.43
CA ASN A 199 -20.80 -5.87 -10.10
C ASN A 199 -20.14 -7.26 -10.20
N VAL A 200 -19.03 -7.41 -9.50
CA VAL A 200 -18.36 -8.70 -9.29
C VAL A 200 -18.27 -8.90 -7.78
N THR A 201 -18.99 -9.90 -7.28
CA THR A 201 -18.95 -10.27 -5.86
C THR A 201 -18.01 -11.46 -5.68
N THR A 202 -16.93 -11.25 -4.95
CA THR A 202 -15.96 -12.28 -4.59
C THR A 202 -16.06 -12.60 -3.11
N LEU A 203 -16.12 -13.87 -2.76
CA LEU A 203 -16.05 -14.32 -1.38
C LEU A 203 -14.60 -14.71 -1.06
N TYR A 204 -14.04 -14.07 -0.04
CA TYR A 204 -12.65 -14.27 0.39
C TYR A 204 -12.50 -15.31 1.51
N ASP A 205 -13.57 -16.04 1.84
CA ASP A 205 -13.63 -16.96 2.99
C ASP A 205 -12.47 -17.97 3.01
N ALA A 206 -12.15 -18.60 1.88
CA ALA A 206 -11.06 -19.57 1.78
C ALA A 206 -9.67 -18.93 2.04
N TYR A 207 -9.47 -17.70 1.55
CA TYR A 207 -8.26 -16.93 1.84
C TYR A 207 -8.20 -16.53 3.32
N ASP A 208 -9.31 -16.07 3.88
CA ASP A 208 -9.40 -15.61 5.26
C ASP A 208 -9.14 -16.75 6.25
N GLU A 209 -9.69 -17.94 5.98
CA GLU A 209 -9.40 -19.16 6.71
C GLU A 209 -7.92 -19.55 6.59
N ALA A 210 -7.35 -19.52 5.39
CA ALA A 210 -5.94 -19.85 5.18
C ALA A 210 -4.98 -18.86 5.85
N LEU A 211 -5.32 -17.56 5.87
CA LEU A 211 -4.57 -16.52 6.58
C LEU A 211 -4.62 -16.74 8.09
N ALA A 212 -5.80 -17.05 8.63
CA ALA A 212 -5.95 -17.35 10.06
C ALA A 212 -5.07 -18.53 10.47
N VAL A 213 -5.07 -19.61 9.67
CA VAL A 213 -4.19 -20.76 9.89
C VAL A 213 -2.71 -20.33 9.82
N ALA A 214 -2.30 -19.56 8.81
CA ALA A 214 -0.92 -19.10 8.70
C ALA A 214 -0.47 -18.26 9.91
N LEU A 215 -1.34 -17.41 10.45
CA LEU A 215 -1.08 -16.61 11.65
C LEU A 215 -0.98 -17.49 12.92
N GLU A 216 -1.82 -18.52 13.07
CA GLU A 216 -1.71 -19.48 14.17
C GLU A 216 -0.38 -20.24 14.13
N LYS A 217 0.09 -20.60 12.93
CA LYS A 217 1.33 -21.34 12.72
C LYS A 217 2.61 -20.53 12.95
N VAL A 218 2.53 -19.21 13.21
CA VAL A 218 3.71 -18.36 13.48
C VAL A 218 4.56 -18.89 14.64
N HIS A 219 3.91 -19.51 15.63
CA HIS A 219 4.53 -20.05 16.83
C HIS A 219 4.86 -21.55 16.75
N ASP A 220 4.47 -22.21 15.66
CA ASP A 220 4.68 -23.64 15.42
C ASP A 220 6.03 -23.90 14.72
N GLU A 221 6.22 -25.13 14.24
CA GLU A 221 7.37 -25.50 13.43
C GLU A 221 7.45 -24.67 12.15
N ARG A 222 8.66 -24.29 11.75
CA ARG A 222 8.91 -23.45 10.56
C ARG A 222 8.41 -24.07 9.27
N ARG A 223 8.39 -25.41 9.22
CA ARG A 223 7.84 -26.15 8.09
C ARG A 223 6.33 -25.92 7.96
N ASP A 224 5.60 -26.12 9.06
CA ASP A 224 4.15 -25.94 9.09
C ASP A 224 3.75 -24.49 8.74
N LEU A 225 4.51 -23.52 9.26
CA LEU A 225 4.34 -22.11 8.88
C LEU A 225 4.59 -21.86 7.39
N SER A 226 5.63 -22.46 6.81
CA SER A 226 5.91 -22.35 5.37
C SER A 226 4.76 -22.91 4.54
N GLU A 227 4.29 -24.11 4.88
CA GLU A 227 3.21 -24.79 4.17
C GLU A 227 1.90 -23.98 4.29
N ALA A 228 1.58 -23.44 5.47
CA ALA A 228 0.40 -22.60 5.67
C ALA A 228 0.45 -21.27 4.87
N VAL A 229 1.60 -20.60 4.84
CA VAL A 229 1.77 -19.36 4.05
C VAL A 229 1.65 -19.63 2.55
N LEU A 230 2.24 -20.73 2.06
CA LEU A 230 2.11 -21.12 0.65
C LEU A 230 0.67 -21.47 0.28
N HIS A 231 -0.05 -22.19 1.15
CA HIS A 231 -1.47 -22.49 0.96
C HIS A 231 -2.31 -21.21 0.89
N MET A 232 -2.11 -20.27 1.83
CA MET A 232 -2.76 -18.96 1.80
C MET A 232 -2.52 -18.22 0.48
N PHE A 233 -1.30 -18.29 -0.06
CA PHE A 233 -0.99 -17.69 -1.36
C PHE A 233 -1.70 -18.37 -2.53
N ASP A 234 -1.81 -19.69 -2.51
CA ASP A 234 -2.47 -20.41 -3.59
C ASP A 234 -3.97 -20.13 -3.60
N GLU A 235 -4.62 -20.06 -2.43
CA GLU A 235 -6.02 -19.62 -2.31
C GLU A 235 -6.22 -18.20 -2.85
N LEU A 236 -5.37 -17.25 -2.43
CA LEU A 236 -5.46 -15.87 -2.91
C LEU A 236 -5.22 -15.76 -4.42
N GLU A 237 -4.18 -16.39 -4.95
CA GLU A 237 -3.87 -16.33 -6.39
C GLU A 237 -5.01 -16.93 -7.24
N ASN A 238 -5.61 -18.02 -6.77
CA ASN A 238 -6.76 -18.63 -7.44
C ASN A 238 -7.96 -17.68 -7.46
N LEU A 239 -8.23 -17.00 -6.34
CA LEU A 239 -9.28 -15.97 -6.25
C LEU A 239 -9.02 -14.81 -7.22
N LEU A 240 -7.84 -14.18 -7.17
CA LEU A 240 -7.50 -13.05 -8.03
C LEU A 240 -7.58 -13.41 -9.52
N ARG A 241 -7.14 -14.62 -9.89
CA ARG A 241 -7.27 -15.13 -11.27
C ARG A 241 -8.74 -15.35 -11.68
N GLY A 242 -9.55 -15.84 -10.75
CA GLY A 242 -11.00 -15.97 -10.92
C GLY A 242 -11.66 -14.61 -11.19
N GLU A 243 -11.30 -13.60 -10.41
CA GLU A 243 -11.80 -12.23 -10.57
C GLU A 243 -11.46 -11.63 -11.94
N VAL A 244 -10.21 -11.74 -12.37
CA VAL A 244 -9.78 -11.28 -13.71
C VAL A 244 -10.61 -11.97 -14.80
N THR A 245 -10.84 -13.28 -14.67
CA THR A 245 -11.63 -14.05 -15.64
C THR A 245 -13.09 -13.60 -15.66
N ALA A 246 -13.69 -13.36 -14.50
CA ALA A 246 -15.07 -12.90 -14.37
C ALA A 246 -15.25 -11.49 -14.94
N VAL A 247 -14.35 -10.56 -14.58
CA VAL A 247 -14.36 -9.18 -15.08
C VAL A 247 -14.17 -9.14 -16.59
N LYS A 248 -13.21 -9.88 -17.13
CA LYS A 248 -12.99 -9.99 -18.57
C LYS A 248 -14.28 -10.36 -19.30
N HIS A 249 -14.99 -11.39 -18.82
CA HIS A 249 -16.24 -11.82 -19.43
C HIS A 249 -17.33 -10.73 -19.36
N LEU A 250 -17.37 -10.00 -18.26
CA LEU A 250 -18.33 -8.92 -18.03
C LEU A 250 -18.06 -7.70 -18.92
N ILE A 251 -16.82 -7.20 -18.94
CA ILE A 251 -16.52 -5.91 -19.58
C ILE A 251 -16.39 -6.01 -21.10
N THR A 252 -15.95 -7.15 -21.65
CA THR A 252 -15.85 -7.35 -23.10
C THR A 252 -17.19 -7.26 -23.84
N GLN A 253 -18.32 -7.36 -23.11
CA GLN A 253 -19.66 -7.25 -23.68
C GLN A 253 -20.19 -5.82 -23.70
N THR A 254 -19.65 -4.93 -22.88
CA THR A 254 -20.25 -3.63 -22.57
C THR A 254 -19.31 -2.46 -22.77
N LEU A 255 -18.00 -2.68 -22.70
CA LEU A 255 -16.96 -1.66 -22.76
C LEU A 255 -16.08 -1.85 -24.00
N THR A 256 -15.52 -0.75 -24.45
CA THR A 256 -14.42 -0.69 -25.41
C THR A 256 -13.10 -0.51 -24.67
N GLU A 257 -11.99 -0.80 -25.36
CA GLU A 257 -10.64 -0.56 -24.83
C GLU A 257 -10.45 0.89 -24.38
N LYS A 258 -10.93 1.87 -25.16
CA LYS A 258 -10.79 3.28 -24.81
C LYS A 258 -11.53 3.64 -23.51
N GLU A 259 -12.73 3.10 -23.32
CA GLU A 259 -13.54 3.34 -22.12
C GLU A 259 -12.92 2.66 -20.87
N GLU A 260 -12.28 1.51 -21.03
CA GLU A 260 -11.52 0.87 -19.94
C GLU A 260 -10.35 1.74 -19.47
N TYR A 261 -9.58 2.31 -20.40
CA TYR A 261 -8.49 3.23 -20.05
C TYR A 261 -9.01 4.55 -19.48
N GLU A 262 -10.19 5.01 -19.90
CA GLU A 262 -10.87 6.14 -19.29
C GLU A 262 -11.29 5.84 -17.84
N ALA A 263 -11.94 4.70 -17.58
CA ALA A 263 -12.29 4.25 -16.24
C ALA A 263 -11.06 4.15 -15.33
N LEU A 264 -9.98 3.53 -15.84
CA LEU A 264 -8.73 3.36 -15.11
C LEU A 264 -8.05 4.70 -14.82
N SER A 265 -8.07 5.64 -15.77
CA SER A 265 -7.53 6.99 -15.55
C SER A 265 -8.33 7.73 -14.50
N THR A 266 -9.67 7.66 -14.59
CA THR A 266 -10.58 8.34 -13.68
C THR A 266 -10.45 7.82 -12.25
N LEU A 267 -10.32 6.51 -12.04
CA LEU A 267 -10.03 5.90 -10.73
C LEU A 267 -8.87 6.62 -10.03
N PHE A 268 -7.73 6.78 -10.71
CA PHE A 268 -6.54 7.39 -10.11
C PHE A 268 -6.63 8.91 -10.02
N ASN A 269 -7.31 9.57 -10.97
CA ASN A 269 -7.57 11.00 -10.94
C ASN A 269 -8.45 11.40 -9.72
N GLN A 270 -9.38 10.53 -9.33
CA GLN A 270 -10.32 10.78 -8.24
C GLN A 270 -9.81 10.39 -6.85
N LEU A 271 -8.66 9.69 -6.76
CA LEU A 271 -8.07 9.41 -5.45
C LEU A 271 -7.81 10.71 -4.68
N THR A 272 -8.10 10.68 -3.40
CA THR A 272 -7.91 11.79 -2.47
C THR A 272 -6.72 11.53 -1.55
N SER A 273 -6.21 12.59 -0.96
CA SER A 273 -5.04 12.53 -0.07
C SER A 273 -5.31 11.82 1.25
N ASP A 274 -6.57 11.52 1.56
CA ASP A 274 -7.00 10.85 2.79
C ASP A 274 -7.33 9.36 2.57
N ASP A 275 -7.27 8.86 1.32
CA ASP A 275 -7.53 7.46 1.02
C ASP A 275 -6.41 6.55 1.54
N GLU A 276 -6.78 5.61 2.42
CA GLU A 276 -5.85 4.60 2.97
C GLU A 276 -5.26 3.69 1.87
N CYS A 277 -5.99 3.55 0.76
CA CYS A 277 -5.57 2.79 -0.42
C CYS A 277 -4.33 3.38 -1.11
N GLY A 278 -3.94 4.62 -0.81
CA GLY A 278 -2.79 5.27 -1.44
C GLY A 278 -1.44 4.59 -1.18
N VAL A 279 -1.32 3.74 -0.15
CA VAL A 279 -0.15 2.86 0.03
C VAL A 279 0.03 1.88 -1.14
N ILE A 280 -1.07 1.43 -1.75
CA ILE A 280 -1.06 0.55 -2.93
C ILE A 280 -0.51 1.32 -4.14
N VAL A 281 -0.85 2.60 -4.29
CA VAL A 281 -0.27 3.46 -5.35
C VAL A 281 1.24 3.60 -5.18
N ALA A 282 1.73 3.80 -3.95
CA ALA A 282 3.17 3.83 -3.68
C ALA A 282 3.85 2.50 -4.02
N HIS A 283 3.19 1.37 -3.74
CA HIS A 283 3.68 0.05 -4.10
C HIS A 283 3.69 -0.14 -5.62
N LEU A 284 2.61 0.21 -6.32
CA LEU A 284 2.51 0.19 -7.78
C LEU A 284 3.64 0.97 -8.44
N LEU A 285 3.90 2.21 -8.00
CA LEU A 285 5.02 3.00 -8.51
C LEU A 285 6.37 2.30 -8.30
N GLY A 286 6.50 1.56 -7.20
CA GLY A 286 7.67 0.74 -6.94
C GLY A 286 7.83 -0.43 -7.90
N TRP A 287 6.73 -1.11 -8.23
CA TRP A 287 6.69 -2.14 -9.25
C TRP A 287 6.99 -1.55 -10.64
N MET A 288 6.30 -0.47 -11.03
CA MET A 288 6.43 0.16 -12.34
C MET A 288 7.85 0.64 -12.60
N ARG A 289 8.53 1.18 -11.58
CA ARG A 289 9.93 1.63 -11.72
C ARG A 289 10.86 0.54 -12.25
N ASN A 290 10.59 -0.72 -11.93
CA ASN A 290 11.43 -1.85 -12.33
C ASN A 290 10.93 -2.57 -13.59
N ASN A 291 9.69 -2.32 -14.03
CA ASN A 291 9.03 -3.10 -15.09
C ASN A 291 8.56 -2.26 -16.28
N MET A 292 8.40 -0.95 -16.11
CA MET A 292 7.89 -0.03 -17.13
C MET A 292 8.95 1.01 -17.53
N SER A 293 8.74 1.65 -18.69
CA SER A 293 9.59 2.74 -19.14
C SER A 293 9.42 3.99 -18.24
N GLU A 294 10.43 4.86 -18.20
CA GLU A 294 10.31 6.12 -17.45
C GLU A 294 9.19 7.03 -17.98
N GLU A 295 8.88 6.91 -19.27
CA GLU A 295 7.77 7.61 -19.90
C GLU A 295 6.42 7.12 -19.34
N ASP A 296 6.22 5.81 -19.34
CA ASP A 296 4.97 5.21 -18.85
C ASP A 296 4.71 5.52 -17.38
N VAL A 297 5.77 5.51 -16.56
CA VAL A 297 5.68 5.89 -15.15
C VAL A 297 5.30 7.36 -15.01
N ARG A 298 5.85 8.24 -15.85
CA ARG A 298 5.52 9.68 -15.82
C ARG A 298 4.07 9.93 -16.22
N VAL A 299 3.59 9.23 -17.25
CA VAL A 299 2.19 9.29 -17.70
C VAL A 299 1.24 8.86 -16.58
N PHE A 300 1.56 7.78 -15.86
CA PHE A 300 0.77 7.35 -14.70
C PHE A 300 0.81 8.36 -13.55
N LEU A 301 1.97 8.95 -13.28
CA LEU A 301 2.10 10.00 -12.25
C LEU A 301 1.32 11.26 -12.55
N ALA A 302 1.15 11.58 -13.83
CA ALA A 302 0.38 12.74 -14.27
C ALA A 302 -1.12 12.63 -13.94
N LEU A 303 -1.65 11.43 -13.66
CA LEU A 303 -3.03 11.24 -13.23
C LEU A 303 -3.32 11.89 -11.86
N PHE A 304 -2.32 11.97 -10.99
CA PHE A 304 -2.55 12.42 -9.62
C PHE A 304 -2.52 13.95 -9.52
N ASN A 305 -3.49 14.51 -8.80
CA ASN A 305 -3.45 15.92 -8.41
C ASN A 305 -2.24 16.21 -7.47
N PRO A 306 -1.83 17.48 -7.31
CA PRO A 306 -0.64 17.83 -6.53
C PRO A 306 -0.67 17.37 -5.07
N ASP A 307 -1.84 17.33 -4.43
CA ASP A 307 -1.98 16.91 -3.03
C ASP A 307 -1.75 15.40 -2.87
N VAL A 308 -2.29 14.61 -3.80
CA VAL A 308 -2.03 13.17 -3.87
C VAL A 308 -0.57 12.90 -4.21
N GLN A 309 0.03 13.64 -5.15
CA GLN A 309 1.46 13.52 -5.42
C GLN A 309 2.32 13.83 -4.18
N ASP A 310 1.92 14.81 -3.36
CA ASP A 310 2.60 15.12 -2.08
C ASP A 310 2.45 13.97 -1.08
N ARG A 311 1.26 13.36 -0.97
CA ARG A 311 1.04 12.15 -0.13
C ARG A 311 1.82 10.95 -0.61
N ILE A 312 1.85 10.70 -1.92
CA ILE A 312 2.67 9.66 -2.56
C ILE A 312 4.14 9.91 -2.20
N ALA A 313 4.66 11.13 -2.39
CA ALA A 313 6.04 11.46 -2.04
C ALA A 313 6.31 11.45 -0.53
N GLY A 314 5.25 11.57 0.27
CA GLY A 314 5.25 11.69 1.72
C GLY A 314 4.92 10.38 2.43
N GLU A 315 3.76 10.41 3.08
CA GLU A 315 3.29 9.39 4.00
C GLU A 315 3.15 8.00 3.37
N TRP A 316 2.54 7.91 2.18
CA TRP A 316 2.26 6.63 1.54
C TRP A 316 3.56 5.88 1.17
N MET A 317 4.56 6.60 0.64
CA MET A 317 5.88 6.02 0.39
C MET A 317 6.60 5.63 1.67
N ARG A 318 6.44 6.37 2.78
CA ARG A 318 7.00 5.97 4.09
C ARG A 318 6.35 4.70 4.63
N MET A 319 5.03 4.56 4.48
CA MET A 319 4.32 3.34 4.85
C MET A 319 4.80 2.14 4.03
N TYR A 320 4.89 2.31 2.70
CA TYR A 320 5.41 1.26 1.82
C TYR A 320 6.88 0.91 2.14
N ALA A 321 7.75 1.89 2.37
CA ALA A 321 9.13 1.64 2.77
C ALA A 321 9.22 0.87 4.10
N SER A 322 8.36 1.21 5.07
CA SER A 322 8.28 0.51 6.36
C SER A 322 7.78 -0.93 6.19
N TYR A 323 6.90 -1.16 5.23
CA TYR A 323 6.43 -2.48 4.84
C TYR A 323 7.55 -3.30 4.16
N LEU A 324 8.30 -2.72 3.23
CA LEU A 324 9.48 -3.35 2.62
C LEU A 324 10.55 -3.74 3.64
N HIS A 325 10.73 -2.95 4.70
CA HIS A 325 11.67 -3.30 5.76
C HIS A 325 11.26 -4.59 6.51
N LEU A 326 9.96 -4.88 6.66
CA LEU A 326 9.54 -6.16 7.24
C LEU A 326 9.96 -7.32 6.33
N LEU A 327 9.80 -7.15 5.01
CA LEU A 327 10.27 -8.11 4.01
C LEU A 327 11.79 -8.32 4.07
N ASP A 328 12.56 -7.23 4.24
CA ASP A 328 14.02 -7.28 4.36
C ASP A 328 14.50 -7.91 5.68
N GLU A 329 13.74 -7.76 6.76
CA GLU A 329 14.08 -8.31 8.08
C GLU A 329 13.99 -9.85 8.08
N PHE A 330 13.01 -10.43 7.39
CA PHE A 330 12.95 -11.89 7.24
C PHE A 330 13.83 -12.41 6.08
N SER A 331 13.98 -11.68 4.96
CA SER A 331 14.82 -12.13 3.83
C SER A 331 16.30 -11.92 4.15
N ILE A 332 16.93 -12.90 4.81
CA ILE A 332 18.28 -12.73 5.36
C ILE A 332 19.35 -12.71 4.26
N ASN A 333 19.12 -13.33 3.09
CA ASN A 333 20.13 -13.42 2.02
C ASN A 333 19.54 -13.31 0.59
N TYR A 334 19.19 -12.10 0.16
CA TYR A 334 18.97 -11.86 -1.28
C TYR A 334 20.20 -11.20 -1.92
N ASP A 335 21.02 -12.01 -2.58
CA ASP A 335 22.07 -11.59 -3.52
C ASP A 335 21.56 -11.52 -4.97
N SER A 336 20.36 -10.96 -5.20
CA SER A 336 20.15 -10.30 -6.48
C SER A 336 20.59 -8.85 -6.33
N SER A 337 21.76 -8.57 -6.89
CA SER A 337 22.18 -7.23 -7.22
C SER A 337 21.07 -6.51 -7.99
N LEU A 338 20.28 -5.66 -7.32
CA LEU A 338 19.79 -4.44 -7.96
C LEU A 338 21.01 -3.52 -8.10
N SER A 339 21.89 -3.87 -9.04
CA SER A 339 22.96 -3.00 -9.51
C SER A 339 22.28 -1.86 -10.26
N TYR A 340 21.91 -0.83 -9.51
CA TYR A 340 21.73 0.49 -10.07
C TYR A 340 23.13 0.99 -10.44
N PHE A 341 23.48 0.91 -11.72
CA PHE A 341 24.59 1.70 -12.23
C PHE A 341 24.23 3.19 -12.06
N THR A 342 25.21 3.95 -11.59
CA THR A 342 25.17 5.39 -11.27
C THR A 342 24.62 6.28 -12.36
#